data_AF-E4N3Z1-F1
#
_entry.id   AF-E4N3Z1-F1
#
_cell.length_a   1.000
_cell.length_b   1.000
_cell.length_c   1.000
_cell.angle_alpha   90.00
_cell.angle_beta   90.00
_cell.angle_gamma   90.00
#
_symmetry.space_group_name_H-M   'P 1'
#
loop_
_entity.id
_entity.type
_entity.pdbx_description
1 polymer ?
#
loop_
_entity_poly.entity_id
_entity_poly.type
_entity_poly.pdbx_seq_one_letter_code
_entity_poly.pdbx_strand_id
1 'polypeptide(L)'
;MFDVHIRTAGLRSAADAIGGTSGRLGSRTGHWLDDSLTVAAAHPGFASGPALRECAEAWQTHMSAVAQQLGVYADQLRQSSHSYDTAEQESVRRLNLAVADLGGGA
;
A
#
# COMPACT_ATOMS: atom_id res chain seq x y z
N MET A 1 -17.27 23.92 -12.94
CA MET A 1 -17.42 22.74 -12.07
C MET A 1 -16.53 21.66 -12.67
N PHE A 2 -15.41 21.34 -12.02
CA PHE A 2 -14.48 20.33 -12.53
C PHE A 2 -15.12 18.96 -12.30
N ASP A 3 -15.47 18.29 -13.38
CA ASP A 3 -15.88 16.90 -13.34
C ASP A 3 -14.64 16.05 -13.06
N VAL A 4 -14.45 15.68 -11.80
CA VAL A 4 -13.39 14.76 -11.39
C VAL A 4 -13.96 13.35 -11.51
N HIS A 5 -13.77 12.72 -12.66
CA HIS A 5 -14.04 11.30 -12.85
C HIS A 5 -13.06 10.45 -12.04
N ILE A 6 -13.43 10.12 -10.80
CA ILE A 6 -12.65 9.19 -9.97
C ILE A 6 -12.97 7.76 -10.39
N ARG A 7 -11.97 7.11 -10.98
CA ARG A 7 -12.06 5.70 -11.39
C ARG A 7 -11.75 4.80 -10.21
N THR A 8 -12.77 4.46 -9.41
CA THR A 8 -12.61 3.58 -8.21
C THR A 8 -12.03 2.20 -8.55
N ALA A 9 -12.30 1.68 -9.75
CA ALA A 9 -11.66 0.46 -10.27
C ALA A 9 -10.13 0.61 -10.44
N GLY A 10 -9.66 1.77 -10.92
CA GLY A 10 -8.23 2.06 -11.03
C GLY A 10 -7.55 2.14 -9.67
N LEU A 11 -8.22 2.75 -8.68
CA LEU A 11 -7.74 2.81 -7.30
C LEU A 11 -7.60 1.42 -6.67
N ARG A 12 -8.59 0.54 -6.85
CA ARG A 12 -8.50 -0.86 -6.40
C ARG A 12 -7.37 -1.62 -7.06
N SER A 13 -7.23 -1.51 -8.38
CA SER A 13 -6.12 -2.16 -9.11
C SER A 13 -4.75 -1.67 -8.63
N ALA A 14 -4.59 -0.37 -8.35
CA ALA A 14 -3.36 0.18 -7.80
C ALA A 14 -3.11 -0.34 -6.38
N ALA A 15 -4.14 -0.38 -5.54
CA ALA A 15 -4.03 -0.93 -4.19
C ALA A 15 -3.59 -2.40 -4.19
N ASP A 16 -4.12 -3.22 -5.10
CA ASP A 16 -3.75 -4.63 -5.20
C ASP A 16 -2.33 -4.82 -5.73
N ALA A 17 -1.90 -4.02 -6.71
CA ALA A 17 -0.53 -4.04 -7.21
C ALA A 17 0.49 -3.64 -6.12
N ILE A 18 0.18 -2.57 -5.37
CA ILE A 18 1.01 -2.08 -4.27
C ILE A 18 1.01 -3.09 -3.11
N GLY A 19 -0.15 -3.60 -2.71
CA GLY A 19 -0.28 -4.60 -1.66
C GLY A 19 0.44 -5.90 -2.00
N GLY A 20 0.34 -6.37 -3.24
CA GLY A 20 1.07 -7.54 -3.71
C GLY A 20 2.59 -7.33 -3.72
N THR A 21 3.05 -6.12 -4.05
CA THR A 21 4.48 -5.76 -3.99
C THR A 21 4.97 -5.69 -2.55
N SER A 22 4.21 -5.02 -1.67
CA SER A 22 4.46 -4.99 -0.23
C SER A 22 4.54 -6.40 0.36
N GLY A 23 3.60 -7.30 0.02
CA GLY A 23 3.61 -8.69 0.50
C GLY A 23 4.83 -9.49 0.01
N ARG A 24 5.25 -9.30 -1.25
CA ARG A 24 6.46 -9.95 -1.79
C ARG A 24 7.76 -9.43 -1.16
N LEU A 25 7.82 -8.15 -0.81
CA LEU A 25 8.93 -7.59 -0.05
C LEU A 25 8.87 -8.17 1.38
N GLY A 26 7.71 -8.06 2.02
CA GLY A 26 7.35 -8.60 3.33
C GLY A 26 7.80 -10.04 3.57
N SER A 27 7.54 -10.94 2.63
CA SER A 27 7.84 -12.37 2.77
C SER A 27 9.33 -12.69 2.88
N ARG A 28 10.20 -11.77 2.45
CA ARG A 28 11.64 -11.93 2.57
C ARG A 28 12.22 -11.03 3.68
N THR A 29 11.43 -10.10 4.21
CA THR A 29 11.88 -9.03 5.11
C THR A 29 12.67 -9.58 6.29
N GLY A 30 13.83 -8.98 6.56
CA GLY A 30 14.73 -9.39 7.65
C GLY A 30 15.69 -10.53 7.32
N HIS A 31 15.66 -11.05 6.08
CA HIS A 31 16.54 -12.15 5.63
C HIS A 31 17.25 -11.86 4.30
N TRP A 32 17.19 -10.62 3.83
CA TRP A 32 17.65 -10.29 2.48
C TRP A 32 19.17 -10.26 2.31
N LEU A 33 19.91 -10.14 3.42
CA LEU A 33 21.37 -10.07 3.45
C LEU A 33 21.97 -11.10 4.41
N ASP A 34 21.25 -12.18 4.70
CA ASP A 34 21.74 -13.25 5.58
C ASP A 34 23.06 -13.86 5.08
N ASP A 35 23.21 -13.99 3.76
CA ASP A 35 24.46 -14.44 3.15
C ASP A 35 25.62 -13.46 3.44
N SER A 36 25.37 -12.15 3.33
CA SER A 36 26.36 -11.12 3.66
C SER A 36 26.72 -11.13 5.15
N LEU A 37 25.73 -11.31 6.03
CA LEU A 37 25.95 -11.44 7.47
C LEU A 37 26.76 -12.70 7.80
N THR A 38 26.49 -13.81 7.12
CA THR A 38 27.23 -15.07 7.26
C THR A 38 28.69 -14.90 6.83
N VAL A 39 28.94 -14.23 5.70
CA VAL A 39 30.30 -13.94 5.22
C VAL A 39 31.06 -13.02 6.18
N ALA A 40 30.41 -11.97 6.70
CA ALA A 40 31.01 -11.09 7.70
C ALA A 40 31.42 -11.85 8.97
N ALA A 41 30.55 -12.75 9.45
CA ALA A 41 30.83 -13.56 10.64
C ALA A 41 31.97 -14.56 10.42
N ALA A 42 32.10 -15.12 9.21
CA ALA A 42 33.15 -16.09 8.87
C ALA A 42 34.56 -15.47 8.76
N HIS A 43 34.66 -14.15 8.61
CA HIS A 43 35.94 -13.46 8.37
C HIS A 43 36.18 -12.29 9.35
N PRO A 44 36.24 -12.54 10.68
CA PRO A 44 36.31 -11.49 11.70
C PRO A 44 37.60 -10.66 11.67
N GLY A 45 38.65 -11.16 11.01
CA GLY A 45 39.93 -10.44 10.84
C GLY A 45 39.90 -9.32 9.79
N PHE A 46 38.84 -9.23 8.98
CA PHE A 46 38.68 -8.15 8.01
C PHE A 46 37.92 -6.98 8.62
N ALA A 47 38.53 -5.79 8.60
CA ALA A 47 37.90 -4.55 9.08
C ALA A 47 36.58 -4.21 8.36
N SER A 48 36.34 -4.78 7.17
CA SER A 48 35.09 -4.64 6.43
C SER A 48 33.94 -5.45 7.01
N GLY A 49 34.18 -6.46 7.85
CA GLY A 49 33.14 -7.30 8.44
C GLY A 49 32.10 -6.51 9.24
N PRO A 50 32.51 -5.69 10.23
CA PRO A 50 31.60 -4.82 10.96
C PRO A 50 30.86 -3.81 10.07
N ALA A 51 31.55 -3.17 9.13
CA ALA A 51 30.93 -2.22 8.20
C ALA A 51 29.88 -2.87 7.28
N LEU A 52 30.14 -4.10 6.82
CA LEU A 52 29.18 -4.88 6.03
C LEU A 52 27.94 -5.21 6.86
N ARG A 53 28.13 -5.58 8.14
CA ARG A 53 27.04 -5.88 9.06
C ARG A 53 26.14 -4.67 9.31
N GLU A 54 26.73 -3.52 9.64
CA GLU A 54 25.97 -2.27 9.84
C GLU A 54 25.19 -1.87 8.58
N CYS A 55 25.83 -1.95 7.41
CA CYS A 55 25.18 -1.68 6.13
C CYS A 55 23.99 -2.63 5.89
N ALA A 56 24.18 -3.92 6.18
CA ALA A 56 23.14 -4.92 6.01
C ALA A 56 21.96 -4.71 6.96
N GLU A 57 22.21 -4.38 8.23
CA GLU A 57 21.17 -4.09 9.21
C GLU A 57 20.39 -2.82 8.85
N ALA A 58 21.10 -1.75 8.45
CA ALA A 58 20.48 -0.49 8.02
C ALA A 58 19.59 -0.67 6.79
N TRP A 59 20.06 -1.42 5.78
CA TRP A 59 19.29 -1.67 4.57
C TRP A 59 18.05 -2.53 4.84
N GLN A 60 18.17 -3.58 5.65
CA GLN A 60 17.03 -4.41 6.04
C GLN A 60 15.98 -3.61 6.79
N THR A 61 16.41 -2.73 7.70
CA THR A 61 15.51 -1.82 8.44
C THR A 61 14.79 -0.88 7.49
N HIS A 62 15.52 -0.22 6.59
CA HIS A 62 14.95 0.72 5.63
C HIS A 62 13.90 0.04 4.75
N MET A 63 14.21 -1.13 4.24
CA MET A 63 13.32 -1.81 3.31
C MET A 63 12.10 -2.44 3.99
N SER A 64 12.23 -2.83 5.26
CA SER A 64 11.08 -3.18 6.10
C SER A 64 10.10 -2.00 6.20
N ALA A 65 10.62 -0.79 6.43
CA ALA A 65 9.81 0.42 6.49
C ALA A 65 9.15 0.73 5.13
N VAL A 66 9.87 0.56 4.01
CA VAL A 66 9.30 0.71 2.67
C VAL A 66 8.13 -0.27 2.44
N ALA A 67 8.31 -1.55 2.78
CA ALA A 67 7.26 -2.54 2.63
C ALA A 67 6.01 -2.18 3.46
N GLN A 68 6.20 -1.72 4.69
CA GLN A 68 5.11 -1.24 5.56
C GLN A 68 4.39 -0.02 4.98
N GLN A 69 5.13 0.98 4.51
CA GLN A 69 4.55 2.18 3.89
C GLN A 69 3.73 1.86 2.65
N LEU A 70 4.21 0.93 1.80
CA LEU A 70 3.43 0.45 0.65
C LEU A 70 2.13 -0.22 1.10
N GLY A 71 2.15 -1.00 2.19
CA GLY A 71 0.94 -1.57 2.79
C GLY A 71 -0.07 -0.50 3.20
N VAL A 72 0.39 0.54 3.91
CA VAL A 72 -0.44 1.68 4.32
C VAL A 72 -1.07 2.39 3.11
N TYR A 73 -0.30 2.62 2.04
CA TYR A 73 -0.84 3.24 0.83
C TYR A 73 -1.87 2.36 0.11
N ALA A 74 -1.65 1.05 0.06
CA ALA A 74 -2.64 0.13 -0.49
C ALA A 74 -3.98 0.22 0.28
N ASP A 75 -3.91 0.26 1.62
CA ASP A 75 -5.12 0.35 2.45
C ASP A 75 -5.83 1.69 2.31
N GLN A 76 -5.09 2.79 2.25
CA GLN A 76 -5.64 4.12 1.98
C GLN A 76 -6.37 4.16 0.62
N LEU A 77 -5.77 3.60 -0.43
CA LEU A 77 -6.41 3.54 -1.75
C LEU A 77 -7.70 2.70 -1.74
N ARG A 78 -7.71 1.56 -1.01
CA ARG A 78 -8.93 0.76 -0.83
C ARG A 78 -9.99 1.55 -0.10
N GLN A 79 -9.64 2.20 1.01
CA GLN A 79 -10.56 3.00 1.79
C GLN A 79 -11.15 4.15 0.96
N SER A 80 -10.32 4.88 0.22
CA SER A 80 -10.80 5.94 -0.68
C SER A 80 -11.76 5.39 -1.74
N SER A 81 -11.43 4.28 -2.39
CA SER A 81 -12.31 3.66 -3.39
C SER A 81 -13.68 3.30 -2.81
N HIS A 82 -13.70 2.74 -1.59
CA HIS A 82 -14.93 2.37 -0.90
C HIS A 82 -15.76 3.60 -0.50
N SER A 83 -15.12 4.67 -0.01
CA SER A 83 -15.78 5.93 0.31
C SER A 83 -16.42 6.57 -0.92
N TYR A 84 -15.75 6.53 -2.08
CA TYR A 84 -16.32 7.05 -3.33
C TYR A 84 -17.51 6.22 -3.80
N ASP A 85 -17.43 4.89 -3.80
CA ASP A 85 -18.57 4.04 -4.17
C ASP A 85 -19.78 4.27 -3.25
N THR A 86 -19.54 4.45 -1.95
CA THR A 86 -20.60 4.72 -0.97
C THR A 86 -21.25 6.08 -1.21
N ALA A 87 -20.45 7.11 -1.48
CA ALA A 87 -20.95 8.46 -1.77
C ALA A 87 -21.79 8.49 -3.05
N GLU A 88 -21.37 7.75 -4.08
CA GLU A 88 -22.12 7.61 -5.33
C GLU A 88 -23.48 6.93 -5.09
N GLN A 89 -23.50 5.81 -4.37
CA GLN A 89 -24.74 5.09 -4.04
C GLN A 89 -25.73 5.96 -3.26
N GLU A 90 -25.25 6.71 -2.27
CA GLU A 90 -26.08 7.62 -1.49
C GLU A 90 -26.59 8.79 -2.36
N SER A 91 -25.81 9.27 -3.32
CA SER A 91 -26.22 10.31 -4.26
C SER A 91 -27.33 9.83 -5.18
N VAL A 92 -27.19 8.62 -5.76
CA VAL A 92 -28.24 7.97 -6.57
C VAL A 92 -29.50 7.73 -5.74
N ARG A 93 -29.36 7.26 -4.50
CA ARG A 93 -30.50 7.05 -3.59
C ARG A 93 -31.26 8.34 -3.34
N ARG A 94 -30.57 9.44 -3.00
CA ARG A 94 -31.19 10.74 -2.77
C ARG A 94 -31.87 11.28 -4.02
N LEU A 95 -31.25 11.08 -5.19
CA LEU A 95 -31.85 11.47 -6.47
C LEU A 95 -33.15 10.72 -6.72
N ASN A 96 -33.17 9.40 -6.52
CA ASN A 96 -34.38 8.59 -6.69
C ASN A 96 -35.50 8.99 -5.72
N LEU A 97 -35.17 9.30 -4.47
CA LEU A 97 -36.13 9.81 -3.50
C LEU A 97 -36.72 11.15 -3.95
N ALA A 98 -35.89 12.07 -4.42
CA ALA A 98 -36.35 13.37 -4.94
C ALA A 98 -37.23 13.21 -6.19
N VAL A 99 -36.88 12.31 -7.12
CA VAL A 99 -37.71 12.01 -8.29
C VAL A 99 -39.05 11.40 -7.90
N ALA A 100 -39.07 10.48 -6.93
CA ALA A 100 -40.30 9.87 -6.44
C ALA A 100 -41.21 10.91 -5.76
N ASP A 101 -40.65 11.83 -4.98
CA ASP A 101 -41.38 12.92 -4.33
C ASP A 101 -42.04 13.87 -5.35
N LEU A 102 -41.29 14.23 -6.40
CA LEU A 102 -41.82 15.04 -7.52
C LEU A 102 -42.93 14.33 -8.31
N GLY A 103 -42.85 13.00 -8.45
CA GLY A 103 -43.84 12.21 -9.18
C GLY A 103 -45.09 11.84 -8.37
N GLY A 104 -44.98 11.80 -7.04
CA GLY A 104 -46.10 11.52 -6.11
C GLY A 104 -46.88 12.76 -5.67
N GLY A 105 -46.39 13.96 -6.00
CA GLY A 105 -47.00 15.25 -5.67
C GLY A 105 -48.06 15.76 -6.65
N ALA A 106 -48.69 14.89 -7.45
CA ALA A 106 -49.77 15.23 -8.39
C ALA A 106 -51.12 14.62 -7.97
#